data_AF-A0A2V7CN10-F1
#
_entry.id   AF-A0A2V7CN10-F1
#
_cell.length_a   1.000
_cell.length_b   1.000
_cell.length_c   1.000
_cell.angle_alpha   90.00
_cell.angle_beta   90.00
_cell.angle_gamma   90.00
#
_symmetry.space_group_name_H-M   'P 1'
#
loop_
_entity.id
_entity.type
_entity.pdbx_description
1 polymer ?
#
loop_
_entity_poly.entity_id
_entity_poly.type
_entity_poly.pdbx_seq_one_letter_code
_entity_poly.pdbx_strand_id
1 'polypeptide(L)'
;MVSFVLLWLRAAGLVGQALALGGAAFALVVLARAREPHVPHRLRSTLAIAAAGAALAAAAQAGILATLARAFADDAGWPIGALLGSTVGLAGVARLVIALAVAGAALALRRAPSARGGWVLLVAGALLAASGALVGHATGREDFGWLLGVGALHQAAAGVWVGGLVCAAALTVRHDAQAGIGWLRPFSGLAAVAAGAIALTGIALALEYVATPRVAIGTSYGAMVLAKITLFLALLAMGALNHLALRSQRASAPADAIVVRRRLEVEAGLALVTVFLAASIASAPPGVDAGVARASPEEVRHVFTPRWPRLDTPTPAELVATSGLGDPDAPRSAAEIAWSEFGHNVSGLFIVAMGVLATLERTGRARWARHWPLLLIALAGFIAWSLDPEGWQTGVVGFWEQMRSPEVLQHRIVLVLTSAFAIAEWRVRSGRRPDSVLRYLFPVAAIASGVFLISHSHEVSNAKSAFLMEVTHLPLGLVSLVAGWARWLELRLPPADGVGPGHVWGPAFCLFGLILTFYREA
;
A
#
# COMPACT_ATOMS: atom_id res chain seq x y z
N MET A 1 3.13 -5.19 18.40
CA MET A 1 1.66 -4.96 18.19
C MET A 1 1.25 -3.48 18.17
N VAL A 2 1.74 -2.65 19.10
CA VAL A 2 1.40 -1.20 19.16
C VAL A 2 1.83 -0.46 17.88
N SER A 3 3.05 -0.68 17.37
CA SER A 3 3.52 0.02 16.16
C SER A 3 2.75 -0.39 14.90
N PHE A 4 2.36 -1.66 14.79
CA PHE A 4 1.49 -2.13 13.72
C PHE A 4 0.14 -1.39 13.72
N VAL A 5 -0.54 -1.31 14.88
CA VAL A 5 -1.82 -0.58 14.99
C VAL A 5 -1.64 0.90 14.65
N LEU A 6 -0.58 1.54 15.17
CA LEU A 6 -0.28 2.94 14.87
C LEU A 6 -0.03 3.19 13.38
N LEU A 7 0.68 2.31 12.69
CA LEU A 7 0.92 2.38 11.25
C LEU A 7 -0.39 2.42 10.47
N TRP A 8 -1.31 1.47 10.72
CA TRP A 8 -2.59 1.40 9.99
C TRP A 8 -3.49 2.59 10.29
N LEU A 9 -3.50 3.06 11.55
CA LEU A 9 -4.21 4.28 11.92
C LEU A 9 -3.61 5.51 11.22
N ARG A 10 -2.28 5.63 11.15
CA ARG A 10 -1.61 6.72 10.40
C ARG A 10 -1.98 6.67 8.93
N ALA A 11 -1.95 5.50 8.29
CA ALA A 11 -2.35 5.34 6.89
C ALA A 11 -3.81 5.75 6.67
N ALA A 12 -4.73 5.28 7.52
CA ALA A 12 -6.14 5.67 7.48
C ALA A 12 -6.33 7.18 7.67
N GLY A 13 -5.57 7.79 8.58
CA GLY A 13 -5.57 9.23 8.83
C GLY A 13 -5.11 10.05 7.62
N LEU A 14 -4.03 9.62 6.96
CA LEU A 14 -3.52 10.26 5.74
C LEU A 14 -4.51 10.12 4.58
N VAL A 15 -5.14 8.95 4.41
CA VAL A 15 -6.22 8.76 3.43
C VAL A 15 -7.38 9.70 3.74
N GLY A 16 -7.85 9.74 4.99
CA GLY A 16 -8.95 10.61 5.40
C GLY A 16 -8.67 12.10 5.14
N GLN A 17 -7.48 12.57 5.49
CA GLN A 17 -7.01 13.92 5.20
C GLN A 17 -6.99 14.22 3.70
N ALA A 18 -6.46 13.29 2.89
CA ALA A 18 -6.43 13.45 1.44
C ALA A 18 -7.85 13.56 0.86
N LEU A 19 -8.77 12.71 1.28
CA LEU A 19 -10.18 12.76 0.86
C LEU A 19 -10.87 14.08 1.27
N ALA A 20 -10.59 14.58 2.47
CA ALA A 20 -11.14 15.85 2.96
C ALA A 20 -10.65 17.04 2.11
N LEU A 21 -9.33 17.20 1.99
CA LEU A 21 -8.72 18.30 1.24
C LEU A 21 -9.00 18.19 -0.27
N GLY A 22 -8.75 17.02 -0.85
CA GLY A 22 -8.98 16.77 -2.28
C GLY A 22 -10.45 16.87 -2.65
N GLY A 23 -11.38 16.41 -1.81
CA GLY A 23 -12.81 16.60 -2.02
C GLY A 23 -13.22 18.07 -2.01
N ALA A 24 -12.69 18.87 -1.07
CA ALA A 24 -12.94 20.31 -1.03
C ALA A 24 -12.38 21.03 -2.28
N ALA A 25 -11.14 20.73 -2.66
CA ALA A 25 -10.51 21.28 -3.87
C ALA A 25 -11.26 20.86 -5.14
N PHE A 26 -11.71 19.61 -5.23
CA PHE A 26 -12.46 19.09 -6.36
C PHE A 26 -13.83 19.78 -6.49
N ALA A 27 -14.54 19.98 -5.38
CA ALA A 27 -15.81 20.72 -5.36
C ALA A 27 -15.63 22.17 -5.86
N LEU A 28 -14.61 22.88 -5.35
CA LEU A 28 -14.37 24.28 -5.66
C LEU A 28 -13.77 24.56 -7.04
N VAL A 29 -12.84 23.72 -7.49
CA VAL A 29 -12.04 24.00 -8.70
C VAL A 29 -12.60 23.26 -9.91
N VAL A 30 -13.05 22.03 -9.72
CA VAL A 30 -13.49 21.16 -10.82
C VAL A 30 -14.97 21.33 -11.07
N LEU A 31 -15.81 21.12 -10.06
CA LEU A 31 -17.26 21.17 -10.22
C LEU A 31 -17.79 22.60 -10.42
N ALA A 32 -17.16 23.62 -9.82
CA ALA A 32 -17.55 25.01 -10.07
C ALA A 32 -17.31 25.47 -11.51
N ARG A 33 -16.42 24.80 -12.24
CA ARG A 33 -16.12 25.09 -13.67
C ARG A 33 -16.89 24.18 -14.63
N ALA A 34 -17.59 23.16 -14.13
CA ALA A 34 -18.43 22.30 -14.95
C ALA A 34 -19.76 23.00 -15.26
N ARG A 35 -20.16 23.07 -16.53
CA ARG A 35 -21.41 23.72 -16.99
C ARG A 35 -22.56 22.73 -17.23
N GLU A 36 -22.56 21.59 -16.55
CA GLU A 36 -23.41 20.44 -16.85
C GLU A 36 -24.65 20.32 -15.93
N PRO A 37 -25.77 19.69 -16.37
CA PRO A 37 -27.00 19.57 -15.59
C PRO A 37 -26.85 18.82 -14.25
N HIS A 38 -25.87 17.92 -14.17
CA HIS A 38 -25.68 17.01 -13.04
C HIS A 38 -24.76 17.55 -11.92
N VAL A 39 -24.33 18.80 -12.00
CA VAL A 39 -23.39 19.41 -11.04
C VAL A 39 -23.89 19.36 -9.59
N PRO A 40 -25.18 19.61 -9.26
CA PRO A 40 -25.64 19.59 -7.87
C PRO A 40 -25.49 18.22 -7.19
N HIS A 41 -25.78 17.13 -7.92
CA HIS A 41 -25.66 15.78 -7.38
C HIS A 41 -24.20 15.37 -7.19
N ARG A 42 -23.34 15.67 -8.18
CA ARG A 42 -21.89 15.44 -8.08
C ARG A 42 -21.28 16.23 -6.93
N LEU A 43 -21.70 17.48 -6.74
CA LEU A 43 -21.25 18.32 -5.63
C LEU A 43 -21.61 17.71 -4.27
N ARG A 44 -22.85 17.25 -4.10
CA ARG A 44 -23.28 16.57 -2.86
C ARG A 44 -22.49 15.29 -2.60
N SER A 45 -22.23 14.48 -3.63
CA SER A 45 -21.41 13.27 -3.54
C SER A 45 -19.96 13.59 -3.19
N THR A 46 -19.35 14.60 -3.81
CA THR A 46 -17.99 15.07 -3.48
C THR A 46 -17.90 15.58 -2.05
N LEU A 47 -18.86 16.39 -1.59
CA LEU A 47 -18.90 16.86 -0.20
C LEU A 47 -19.15 15.73 0.80
N ALA A 48 -19.89 14.69 0.41
CA ALA A 48 -20.03 13.48 1.22
C ALA A 48 -18.70 12.70 1.33
N ILE A 49 -17.93 12.60 0.25
CA ILE A 49 -16.58 12.03 0.28
C ILE A 49 -15.65 12.86 1.18
N ALA A 50 -15.68 14.19 1.07
CA ALA A 50 -14.89 15.07 1.92
C ALA A 50 -15.25 14.93 3.40
N ALA A 51 -16.55 14.87 3.73
CA ALA A 51 -17.02 14.65 5.10
C ALA A 51 -16.61 13.27 5.64
N ALA A 52 -16.76 12.22 4.83
CA ALA A 52 -16.35 10.86 5.20
C ALA A 52 -14.82 10.77 5.40
N GLY A 53 -14.05 11.45 4.56
CA GLY A 53 -12.60 11.59 4.70
C GLY A 53 -12.20 12.26 6.01
N ALA A 54 -12.80 13.41 6.32
CA ALA A 54 -12.54 14.13 7.55
C ALA A 54 -12.95 13.33 8.80
N ALA A 55 -14.08 12.60 8.73
CA ALA A 55 -14.50 11.68 9.79
C ALA A 55 -13.52 10.50 9.96
N LEU A 56 -12.99 9.94 8.87
CA LEU A 56 -11.96 8.90 8.92
C LEU A 56 -10.66 9.44 9.55
N ALA A 57 -10.24 10.65 9.20
CA ALA A 57 -9.09 11.30 9.80
C ALA A 57 -9.29 11.53 11.31
N ALA A 58 -10.48 11.96 11.73
CA ALA A 58 -10.83 12.11 13.13
C ALA A 58 -10.82 10.75 13.87
N ALA A 59 -11.45 9.72 13.32
CA ALA A 59 -11.48 8.38 13.92
C ALA A 59 -10.08 7.77 14.04
N ALA A 60 -9.26 7.90 13.01
CA ALA A 60 -7.87 7.47 13.02
C ALA A 60 -7.06 8.22 14.09
N GLN A 61 -7.20 9.54 14.20
CA GLN A 61 -6.51 10.35 15.19
C GLN A 61 -6.95 10.01 16.62
N ALA A 62 -8.24 9.77 16.84
CA ALA A 62 -8.75 9.29 18.12
C ALA A 62 -8.18 7.91 18.49
N GLY A 63 -8.08 7.01 17.50
CA GLY A 63 -7.41 5.72 17.67
C GLY A 63 -5.94 5.88 18.06
N ILE A 64 -5.19 6.77 17.40
CA ILE A 64 -3.79 7.05 17.73
C ILE A 64 -3.67 7.56 19.17
N LEU A 65 -4.50 8.52 19.56
CA LEU A 65 -4.51 9.04 20.94
C LEU A 65 -4.83 7.95 21.96
N ALA A 66 -5.79 7.07 21.67
CA ALA A 66 -6.13 5.94 22.54
C ALA A 66 -4.98 4.93 22.66
N THR A 67 -4.32 4.62 21.54
CA THR A 67 -3.14 3.72 21.52
C THR A 67 -1.97 4.33 22.30
N LEU A 68 -1.69 5.62 22.13
CA LEU A 68 -0.65 6.32 22.89
C LEU A 68 -0.98 6.41 24.38
N ALA A 69 -2.23 6.73 24.75
CA ALA A 69 -2.67 6.74 26.14
C ALA A 69 -2.45 5.37 26.80
N ARG A 70 -2.74 4.28 26.09
CA ARG A 70 -2.50 2.93 26.60
C ARG A 70 -1.01 2.61 26.75
N ALA A 71 -0.16 3.11 25.86
CA ALA A 71 1.29 2.96 25.99
C ALA A 71 1.85 3.71 27.22
N PHE A 72 1.27 4.85 27.59
CA PHE A 72 1.63 5.57 28.82
C PHE A 72 1.03 4.98 30.11
N ALA A 73 0.12 4.01 30.01
CA ALA A 73 -0.53 3.43 31.19
C ALA A 73 0.39 2.49 31.99
N ASP A 74 1.46 1.99 31.37
CA ASP A 74 2.43 1.10 32.01
C ASP A 74 3.34 1.86 33.01
N ASP A 75 3.41 3.19 32.93
CA ASP A 75 4.20 4.07 33.81
C ASP A 75 3.39 4.63 35.00
N ALA A 76 2.72 3.77 35.80
CA ALA A 76 2.10 4.02 37.13
C ALA A 76 1.26 5.33 37.39
N GLY A 77 1.05 6.20 36.41
CA GLY A 77 0.43 7.51 36.52
C GLY A 77 -0.86 7.63 35.70
N TRP A 78 -1.48 8.82 35.70
CA TRP A 78 -2.70 9.07 34.93
C TRP A 78 -2.34 9.16 33.43
N PRO A 79 -2.69 8.17 32.58
CA PRO A 79 -2.18 8.08 31.21
C PRO A 79 -2.62 9.25 30.32
N ILE A 80 -3.82 9.77 30.55
CA ILE A 80 -4.34 10.95 29.84
C ILE A 80 -3.60 12.24 30.25
N GLY A 81 -3.14 12.34 31.50
CA GLY A 81 -2.39 13.49 31.99
C GLY A 81 -1.00 13.53 31.36
N ALA A 82 -0.32 12.38 31.32
CA ALA A 82 0.94 12.22 30.59
C ALA A 82 0.78 12.54 29.10
N LEU A 83 -0.27 12.02 28.45
CA LEU A 83 -0.56 12.29 27.05
C LEU A 83 -0.80 13.79 26.79
N LEU A 84 -1.66 14.45 27.58
CA LEU A 84 -1.96 15.88 27.43
C LEU A 84 -0.80 16.79 27.85
N GLY A 85 0.12 16.29 28.68
CA GLY A 85 1.38 16.95 28.99
C GLY A 85 2.41 16.87 27.86
N SER A 86 2.20 15.97 26.88
CA SER A 86 3.11 15.81 25.73
C SER A 86 2.71 16.70 24.54
N THR A 87 3.70 17.17 23.79
CA THR A 87 3.49 17.92 22.53
C THR A 87 2.72 17.10 21.49
N VAL A 88 3.02 15.79 21.41
CA VAL A 88 2.35 14.85 20.50
C VAL A 88 0.86 14.70 20.86
N GLY A 89 0.52 14.62 22.14
CA GLY A 89 -0.86 14.53 22.60
C GLY A 89 -1.65 15.80 22.32
N LEU A 90 -1.12 16.98 22.65
CA LEU A 90 -1.78 18.26 22.36
C LEU A 90 -1.97 18.49 20.86
N ALA A 91 -0.94 18.23 20.05
CA ALA A 91 -1.05 18.31 18.60
C ALA A 91 -2.06 17.32 18.04
N GLY A 92 -2.12 16.11 18.60
CA GLY A 92 -3.10 15.09 18.23
C GLY A 92 -4.55 15.51 18.56
N VAL A 93 -4.78 16.13 19.72
CA VAL A 93 -6.10 16.67 20.09
C VAL A 93 -6.50 17.83 19.17
N ALA A 94 -5.59 18.76 18.90
CA ALA A 94 -5.85 19.85 17.95
C ALA A 94 -6.22 19.32 16.57
N ARG A 95 -5.47 18.32 16.07
CA ARG A 95 -5.73 17.66 14.79
C ARG A 95 -7.08 16.94 14.77
N LEU A 96 -7.49 16.30 15.87
CA LEU A 96 -8.81 15.69 16.03
C LEU A 96 -9.93 16.75 15.93
N VAL A 97 -9.80 17.87 16.65
CA VAL A 97 -10.77 18.98 16.62
C VAL A 97 -10.89 19.57 15.22
N ILE A 98 -9.76 19.83 14.55
CA ILE A 98 -9.74 20.33 13.17
C ILE A 98 -10.46 19.34 12.23
N ALA A 99 -10.17 18.03 12.34
CA ALA A 99 -10.80 17.02 11.50
C ALA A 99 -12.33 16.96 11.71
N LEU A 100 -12.81 17.06 12.96
CA LEU A 100 -14.23 17.13 13.27
C LEU A 100 -14.88 18.41 12.73
N ALA A 101 -14.21 19.56 12.84
CA ALA A 101 -14.68 20.83 12.28
C ALA A 101 -14.79 20.77 10.75
N VAL A 102 -13.81 20.18 10.06
CA VAL A 102 -13.83 19.96 8.60
C VAL A 102 -14.99 19.04 8.22
N ALA A 103 -15.23 17.96 8.97
CA ALA A 103 -16.36 17.05 8.73
C ALA A 103 -17.71 17.79 8.87
N GLY A 104 -17.87 18.58 9.95
CA GLY A 104 -19.06 19.40 10.19
C GLY A 104 -19.29 20.43 9.07
N ALA A 105 -18.24 21.15 8.65
CA ALA A 105 -18.29 22.12 7.57
C ALA A 105 -18.67 21.48 6.23
N ALA A 106 -18.10 20.32 5.89
CA ALA A 106 -18.45 19.59 4.68
C ALA A 106 -19.91 19.12 4.67
N LEU A 107 -20.42 18.64 5.81
CA LEU A 107 -21.84 18.27 5.96
C LEU A 107 -22.78 19.46 5.89
N ALA A 108 -22.40 20.60 6.47
CA ALA A 108 -23.16 21.85 6.37
C ALA A 108 -23.26 22.32 4.92
N LEU A 109 -22.13 22.34 4.20
CA LEU A 109 -22.07 22.70 2.77
C LEU A 109 -22.83 21.74 1.88
N ARG A 110 -22.90 20.45 2.23
CA ARG A 110 -23.70 19.48 1.49
C ARG A 110 -25.19 19.79 1.56
N ARG A 111 -25.67 20.35 2.67
CA ARG A 111 -27.07 20.78 2.86
C ARG A 111 -27.33 22.14 2.21
N ALA A 112 -26.45 23.10 2.43
CA ALA A 112 -26.54 24.46 1.93
C ALA A 112 -25.23 24.88 1.25
N PRO A 113 -25.05 24.59 -0.06
CA PRO A 113 -23.84 24.94 -0.78
C PRO A 113 -23.62 26.45 -0.82
N SER A 114 -22.41 26.90 -0.50
CA SER A 114 -22.01 28.30 -0.65
C SER A 114 -20.56 28.42 -1.09
N ALA A 115 -20.26 29.42 -1.92
CA ALA A 115 -18.89 29.63 -2.42
C ALA A 115 -17.92 29.97 -1.28
N ARG A 116 -18.32 30.86 -0.35
CA ARG A 116 -17.50 31.22 0.82
C ARG A 116 -17.22 30.01 1.70
N GLY A 117 -18.24 29.22 2.03
CA GLY A 117 -18.03 28.05 2.87
C GLY A 117 -17.16 26.98 2.20
N GLY A 118 -17.23 26.84 0.87
CA GLY A 118 -16.29 26.00 0.14
C GLY A 118 -14.83 26.42 0.35
N TRP A 119 -14.51 27.73 0.24
CA TRP A 119 -13.16 28.24 0.53
C TRP A 119 -12.73 27.99 1.98
N VAL A 120 -13.63 28.19 2.94
CA VAL A 120 -13.38 27.86 4.36
C VAL A 120 -13.03 26.38 4.51
N LEU A 121 -13.77 25.48 3.85
CA LEU A 121 -13.52 24.04 3.88
C LEU A 121 -12.15 23.70 3.27
N LEU A 122 -11.76 24.34 2.17
CA LEU A 122 -10.46 24.15 1.54
C LEU A 122 -9.31 24.57 2.46
N VAL A 123 -9.42 25.75 3.08
CA VAL A 123 -8.41 26.24 4.03
C VAL A 123 -8.33 25.33 5.26
N ALA A 124 -9.46 24.94 5.83
CA ALA A 124 -9.49 24.03 6.98
C ALA A 124 -8.91 22.64 6.64
N GLY A 125 -9.19 22.12 5.43
CA GLY A 125 -8.57 20.88 4.94
C GLY A 125 -7.06 21.02 4.71
N ALA A 126 -6.59 22.19 4.25
CA ALA A 126 -5.16 22.47 4.09
C ALA A 126 -4.45 22.58 5.44
N LEU A 127 -5.10 23.19 6.45
CA LEU A 127 -4.60 23.23 7.83
C LEU A 127 -4.54 21.84 8.45
N LEU A 128 -5.57 21.01 8.24
CA LEU A 128 -5.53 19.61 8.63
C LEU A 128 -4.32 18.90 8.00
N ALA A 129 -4.05 19.17 6.72
CA ALA A 129 -2.87 18.61 6.05
C ALA A 129 -1.54 19.10 6.60
N ALA A 130 -1.39 20.41 6.77
CA ALA A 130 -0.18 21.01 7.31
C ALA A 130 0.11 20.55 8.75
N SER A 131 -0.93 20.26 9.54
CA SER A 131 -0.76 19.85 10.95
C SER A 131 0.06 18.56 11.11
N GLY A 132 0.13 17.70 10.09
CA GLY A 132 0.92 16.47 10.13
C GLY A 132 2.42 16.74 10.08
N ALA A 133 2.84 17.85 9.47
CA ALA A 133 4.24 18.24 9.39
C ALA A 133 4.77 18.79 10.74
N LEU A 134 3.88 19.27 11.62
CA LEU A 134 4.24 19.79 12.95
C LEU A 134 4.69 18.69 13.94
N VAL A 135 4.32 17.44 13.69
CA VAL A 135 4.65 16.28 14.55
C VAL A 135 5.55 15.28 13.79
N GLY A 136 6.14 15.74 12.68
CA GLY A 136 6.99 14.92 11.81
C GLY A 136 8.48 15.08 12.13
N HIS A 137 9.31 14.46 11.27
CA HIS A 137 10.78 14.47 11.35
C HIS A 137 11.45 15.85 11.27
N ALA A 138 10.69 16.89 10.91
CA ALA A 138 11.19 18.26 10.94
C ALA A 138 11.46 18.73 12.38
N THR A 139 10.71 18.21 13.36
CA THR A 139 10.82 18.60 14.77
C THR A 139 12.21 18.30 15.30
N GLY A 140 12.88 19.31 15.86
CA GLY A 140 14.24 19.19 16.39
C GLY A 140 15.37 19.33 15.35
N ARG A 141 15.05 19.59 14.08
CA ARG A 141 16.04 19.95 13.05
C ARG A 141 16.36 21.45 13.11
N GLU A 142 17.60 21.82 12.76
CA GLU A 142 18.02 23.23 12.69
C GLU A 142 17.18 24.01 11.65
N ASP A 143 16.91 23.39 10.50
CA ASP A 143 16.10 23.96 9.41
C ASP A 143 14.58 23.71 9.58
N PHE A 144 14.09 23.65 10.82
CA PHE A 144 12.70 23.30 11.14
C PHE A 144 11.68 24.07 10.29
N GLY A 145 11.83 25.39 10.16
CA GLY A 145 10.87 26.23 9.42
C GLY A 145 10.77 25.87 7.94
N TRP A 146 11.90 25.60 7.29
CA TRP A 146 11.97 25.17 5.89
C TRP A 146 11.33 23.78 5.72
N LEU A 147 11.74 22.81 6.54
CA LEU A 147 11.23 21.43 6.48
C LEU A 147 9.73 21.35 6.79
N LEU A 148 9.24 22.18 7.72
CA LEU A 148 7.83 22.31 8.02
C LEU A 148 7.05 22.83 6.81
N GLY A 149 7.54 23.89 6.16
CA GLY A 149 6.90 24.48 4.98
C GLY A 149 6.86 23.51 3.80
N VAL A 150 7.99 22.89 3.48
CA VAL A 150 8.09 21.90 2.39
C VAL A 150 7.23 20.67 2.69
N GLY A 151 7.26 20.16 3.92
CA GLY A 151 6.45 19.03 4.36
C GLY A 151 4.95 19.33 4.28
N ALA A 152 4.52 20.50 4.74
CA ALA A 152 3.13 20.93 4.65
C ALA A 152 2.67 21.07 3.20
N LEU A 153 3.48 21.68 2.33
CA LEU A 153 3.18 21.79 0.90
C LEU A 153 3.11 20.41 0.22
N HIS A 154 4.04 19.49 0.54
CA HIS A 154 4.03 18.13 0.03
C HIS A 154 2.73 17.40 0.41
N GLN A 155 2.33 17.47 1.69
CA GLN A 155 1.10 16.84 2.17
C GLN A 155 -0.15 17.47 1.58
N ALA A 156 -0.19 18.79 1.42
CA ALA A 156 -1.32 19.48 0.82
C ALA A 156 -1.47 19.11 -0.67
N ALA A 157 -0.38 19.12 -1.43
CA ALA A 157 -0.37 18.74 -2.84
C ALA A 157 -0.77 17.26 -3.02
N ALA A 158 -0.22 16.36 -2.19
CA ALA A 158 -0.61 14.95 -2.16
C ALA A 158 -2.10 14.79 -1.85
N GLY A 159 -2.62 15.52 -0.85
CA GLY A 159 -4.04 15.48 -0.49
C GLY A 159 -4.96 15.93 -1.62
N VAL A 160 -4.62 17.03 -2.29
CA VAL A 160 -5.36 17.54 -3.46
C VAL A 160 -5.39 16.51 -4.59
N TRP A 161 -4.24 15.90 -4.92
CA TRP A 161 -4.17 14.93 -6.01
C TRP A 161 -4.87 13.61 -5.67
N VAL A 162 -4.51 12.97 -4.55
CA VAL A 162 -5.06 11.67 -4.13
C VAL A 162 -6.57 11.78 -3.89
N GLY A 163 -7.02 12.77 -3.12
CA GLY A 163 -8.45 12.94 -2.86
C GLY A 163 -9.24 13.29 -4.11
N GLY A 164 -8.67 14.11 -4.99
CA GLY A 164 -9.26 14.41 -6.28
C GLY A 164 -9.38 13.18 -7.20
N LEU A 165 -8.38 12.29 -7.20
CA LEU A 165 -8.42 11.02 -7.95
C LEU A 165 -9.55 10.12 -7.43
N VAL A 166 -9.69 9.99 -6.12
CA VAL A 166 -10.79 9.20 -5.52
C VAL A 166 -12.14 9.82 -5.84
N CYS A 167 -12.29 11.14 -5.79
CA CYS A 167 -13.52 11.82 -6.22
C CYS A 167 -13.82 11.55 -7.71
N ALA A 168 -12.81 11.68 -8.59
CA ALA A 168 -12.98 11.42 -10.02
C ALA A 168 -13.39 9.97 -10.30
N ALA A 169 -12.71 9.00 -9.69
CA ALA A 169 -13.04 7.58 -9.83
C ALA A 169 -14.43 7.26 -9.27
N ALA A 170 -14.78 7.76 -8.07
CA ALA A 170 -16.06 7.48 -7.45
C ALA A 170 -17.24 8.07 -8.24
N LEU A 171 -17.10 9.31 -8.74
CA LEU A 171 -18.14 9.97 -9.52
C LEU A 171 -18.31 9.32 -10.90
N THR A 172 -17.23 8.86 -11.54
CA THR A 172 -17.32 8.20 -12.85
C THR A 172 -17.89 6.78 -12.77
N VAL A 173 -17.76 6.09 -11.63
CA VAL A 173 -18.40 4.79 -11.40
C VAL A 173 -19.89 4.95 -11.07
N ARG A 174 -20.27 5.97 -10.29
CA ARG A 174 -21.65 6.16 -9.78
C ARG A 174 -22.58 6.89 -10.73
N HIS A 175 -22.06 7.82 -11.54
CA HIS A 175 -22.88 8.74 -12.32
C HIS A 175 -22.55 8.66 -13.80
N ASP A 176 -23.34 7.79 -14.44
CA ASP A 176 -23.62 7.76 -15.88
C ASP A 176 -22.57 7.10 -16.77
N ALA A 177 -22.77 5.80 -17.01
CA ALA A 177 -21.96 4.99 -17.92
C ALA A 177 -21.94 5.57 -19.36
N GLN A 178 -22.94 6.38 -19.73
CA GLN A 178 -23.12 6.92 -21.09
C GLN A 178 -22.65 8.38 -21.24
N ALA A 179 -22.34 9.09 -20.15
CA ALA A 179 -21.88 10.48 -20.21
C ALA A 179 -20.38 10.62 -20.57
N GLY A 180 -20.05 11.63 -21.37
CA GLY A 180 -18.66 12.00 -21.64
C GLY A 180 -17.88 12.41 -20.37
N ILE A 181 -16.55 12.40 -20.46
CA ILE A 181 -15.62 12.69 -19.34
C ILE A 181 -14.96 14.08 -19.44
N GLY A 182 -15.39 14.92 -20.38
CA GLY A 182 -14.82 16.26 -20.60
C GLY A 182 -14.84 17.16 -19.36
N TRP A 183 -15.78 16.94 -18.44
CA TRP A 183 -15.87 17.66 -17.17
C TRP A 183 -14.69 17.40 -16.21
N LEU A 184 -13.87 16.38 -16.46
CA LEU A 184 -12.63 16.11 -15.71
C LEU A 184 -11.42 16.91 -16.18
N ARG A 185 -11.52 17.68 -17.29
CA ARG A 185 -10.40 18.50 -17.79
C ARG A 185 -9.82 19.47 -16.74
N PRO A 186 -10.64 20.21 -15.95
CA PRO A 186 -10.11 21.07 -14.90
C PRO A 186 -9.34 20.28 -13.82
N PHE A 187 -9.81 19.07 -13.49
CA PHE A 187 -9.12 18.20 -12.55
C PHE A 187 -7.76 17.76 -13.09
N SER A 188 -7.66 17.41 -14.37
CA SER A 188 -6.39 17.00 -14.96
C SER A 188 -5.32 18.11 -14.90
N GLY A 189 -5.71 19.39 -15.04
CA GLY A 189 -4.80 20.51 -14.84
C GLY A 189 -4.38 20.68 -13.37
N LEU A 190 -5.33 20.58 -12.44
CA LEU A 190 -5.06 20.63 -11.00
C LEU A 190 -4.13 19.48 -10.55
N ALA A 191 -4.38 18.27 -11.04
CA ALA A 191 -3.55 17.08 -10.77
C ALA A 191 -2.12 17.26 -11.28
N ALA A 192 -1.92 17.84 -12.47
CA ALA A 192 -0.58 18.12 -13.00
C ALA A 192 0.21 19.11 -12.12
N VAL A 193 -0.44 20.18 -11.64
CA VAL A 193 0.18 21.15 -10.72
C VAL A 193 0.52 20.48 -9.39
N ALA A 194 -0.40 19.69 -8.83
CA ALA A 194 -0.16 18.96 -7.59
C ALA A 194 0.98 17.95 -7.73
N ALA A 195 1.04 17.20 -8.83
CA ALA A 195 2.13 16.26 -9.12
C ALA A 195 3.48 16.97 -9.24
N GLY A 196 3.53 18.14 -9.89
CA GLY A 196 4.74 18.97 -9.96
C GLY A 196 5.20 19.46 -8.58
N ALA A 197 4.27 19.93 -7.74
CA ALA A 197 4.58 20.34 -6.37
C ALA A 197 5.08 19.16 -5.52
N ILE A 198 4.50 17.97 -5.64
CA ILE A 198 4.95 16.74 -4.97
C ILE A 198 6.35 16.35 -5.42
N ALA A 199 6.66 16.44 -6.72
CA ALA A 199 7.98 16.13 -7.25
C ALA A 199 9.04 17.08 -6.67
N LEU A 200 8.80 18.40 -6.73
CA LEU A 200 9.74 19.40 -6.23
C LEU A 200 9.97 19.28 -4.72
N THR A 201 8.89 19.21 -3.95
CA THR A 201 8.97 19.05 -2.49
C THR A 201 9.54 17.68 -2.09
N GLY A 202 9.22 16.63 -2.83
CA GLY A 202 9.77 15.29 -2.62
C GLY A 202 11.27 15.22 -2.85
N ILE A 203 11.78 15.90 -3.89
CA ILE A 203 13.22 16.05 -4.12
C ILE A 203 13.87 16.80 -2.95
N ALA A 204 13.31 17.94 -2.54
CA ALA A 204 13.83 18.70 -1.40
C ALA A 204 13.90 17.85 -0.12
N LEU A 205 12.82 17.13 0.23
CA LEU A 205 12.80 16.24 1.40
C LEU A 205 13.76 15.05 1.27
N ALA A 206 13.97 14.52 0.05
CA ALA A 206 14.91 13.42 -0.16
C ALA A 206 16.38 13.86 0.00
N LEU A 207 16.71 15.08 -0.43
CA LEU A 207 18.04 15.66 -0.21
C LEU A 207 18.35 15.82 1.28
N GLU A 208 17.35 16.12 2.10
CA GLU A 208 17.52 16.29 3.55
C GLU A 208 17.50 14.97 4.32
N TYR A 209 16.52 14.09 4.06
CA TYR A 209 16.32 12.88 4.87
C TYR A 209 17.02 11.62 4.35
N VAL A 210 17.47 11.62 3.09
CA VAL A 210 18.23 10.50 2.48
C VAL A 210 19.65 10.96 2.14
N ALA A 211 19.82 12.16 1.58
CA ALA A 211 21.07 12.83 1.25
C ALA A 211 22.00 12.13 0.23
N THR A 212 22.18 10.81 0.29
CA THR A 212 23.11 10.07 -0.57
C THR A 212 22.52 8.76 -1.10
N PRO A 213 22.96 8.28 -2.28
CA PRO A 213 22.54 6.98 -2.80
C PRO A 213 22.83 5.81 -1.86
N ARG A 214 23.91 5.89 -1.07
CA ARG A 214 24.28 4.85 -0.10
C ARG A 214 23.27 4.74 1.04
N VAL A 215 22.73 5.86 1.51
CA VAL A 215 21.64 5.86 2.49
C VAL A 215 20.35 5.34 1.86
N ALA A 216 20.08 5.70 0.60
CA ALA A 216 18.90 5.22 -0.14
C ALA A 216 18.84 3.68 -0.23
N ILE A 217 19.98 3.03 -0.46
CA ILE A 217 20.05 1.56 -0.60
C ILE A 217 20.45 0.82 0.67
N GLY A 218 20.75 1.51 1.77
CA GLY A 218 21.29 0.92 3.00
C GLY A 218 20.43 1.14 4.24
N THR A 219 19.23 1.71 4.08
CA THR A 219 18.28 2.00 5.17
C THR A 219 16.85 1.70 4.73
N SER A 220 16.00 1.30 5.68
CA SER A 220 14.55 1.09 5.45
C SER A 220 13.89 2.34 4.87
N TYR A 221 14.14 3.50 5.50
CA TYR A 221 13.64 4.79 5.05
C TYR A 221 14.01 5.06 3.59
N GLY A 222 15.28 4.88 3.24
CA GLY A 222 15.78 5.05 1.88
C GLY A 222 15.10 4.11 0.88
N ALA A 223 15.00 2.81 1.21
CA ALA A 223 14.44 1.81 0.33
C ALA A 223 12.94 2.02 0.08
N MET A 224 12.18 2.38 1.12
CA MET A 224 10.78 2.78 0.96
C MET A 224 10.62 4.05 0.13
N VAL A 225 11.52 5.03 0.26
CA VAL A 225 11.53 6.23 -0.60
C VAL A 225 11.77 5.83 -2.06
N LEU A 226 12.69 4.90 -2.35
CA LEU A 226 12.89 4.37 -3.69
C LEU A 226 11.64 3.66 -4.23
N ALA A 227 10.99 2.82 -3.42
CA ALA A 227 9.73 2.18 -3.78
C ALA A 227 8.62 3.23 -4.05
N LYS A 228 8.56 4.30 -3.24
CA LYS A 228 7.62 5.41 -3.43
C LYS A 228 7.90 6.16 -4.73
N ILE A 229 9.17 6.36 -5.10
CA ILE A 229 9.56 6.94 -6.38
C ILE A 229 9.09 6.04 -7.53
N THR A 230 9.27 4.72 -7.44
CA THR A 230 8.77 3.77 -8.45
C THR A 230 7.25 3.86 -8.62
N LEU A 231 6.49 3.88 -7.52
CA LEU A 231 5.04 4.05 -7.55
C LEU A 231 4.62 5.42 -8.11
N PHE A 232 5.33 6.48 -7.75
CA PHE A 232 5.09 7.83 -8.25
C PHE A 232 5.34 7.92 -9.76
N LEU A 233 6.40 7.29 -10.28
CA LEU A 233 6.65 7.23 -11.73
C LEU A 233 5.54 6.44 -12.46
N ALA A 234 5.05 5.34 -11.88
CA ALA A 234 3.91 4.61 -12.42
C ALA A 234 2.63 5.46 -12.44
N LEU A 235 2.38 6.23 -11.37
CA LEU A 235 1.28 7.21 -11.29
C LEU A 235 1.43 8.32 -12.33
N LEU A 236 2.63 8.87 -12.53
CA LEU A 236 2.87 9.89 -13.55
C LEU A 236 2.64 9.34 -14.96
N ALA A 237 3.06 8.11 -15.25
CA ALA A 237 2.81 7.47 -16.54
C ALA A 237 1.30 7.32 -16.79
N MET A 238 0.55 6.82 -15.81
CA MET A 238 -0.92 6.70 -15.90
C MET A 238 -1.62 8.07 -16.02
N GLY A 239 -1.18 9.04 -15.21
CA GLY A 239 -1.68 10.41 -15.24
C GLY A 239 -1.42 11.09 -16.57
N ALA A 240 -0.25 10.88 -17.19
CA ALA A 240 0.08 11.39 -18.52
C ALA A 240 -0.83 10.76 -19.60
N LEU A 241 -1.04 9.44 -19.56
CA LEU A 241 -1.97 8.76 -20.47
C LEU A 241 -3.41 9.33 -20.35
N ASN A 242 -3.88 9.55 -19.12
CA ASN A 242 -5.20 10.13 -18.86
C ASN A 242 -5.28 11.60 -19.27
N HIS A 243 -4.22 12.38 -19.03
CA HIS A 243 -4.11 13.79 -19.39
C HIS A 243 -4.20 13.99 -20.90
N LEU A 244 -3.45 13.20 -21.67
CA LEU A 244 -3.48 13.22 -23.13
C LEU A 244 -4.86 12.79 -23.65
N ALA A 245 -5.45 11.73 -23.09
CA ALA A 245 -6.78 11.27 -23.47
C ALA A 245 -7.86 12.35 -23.25
N LEU A 246 -7.84 13.05 -22.11
CA LEU A 246 -8.80 14.11 -21.78
C LEU A 246 -8.67 15.36 -22.66
N ARG A 247 -7.48 15.62 -23.21
CA ARG A 247 -7.22 16.74 -24.14
C ARG A 247 -7.53 16.40 -25.59
N SER A 248 -7.64 15.11 -25.93
CA SER A 248 -8.09 14.70 -27.26
C SER A 248 -9.54 15.13 -27.53
N GLN A 249 -9.88 15.41 -28.80
CA GLN A 249 -11.26 15.72 -29.21
C GLN A 249 -12.22 14.53 -28.98
N ARG A 250 -11.67 13.32 -28.83
CA ARG A 250 -12.39 12.07 -28.59
C ARG A 250 -12.89 11.90 -27.16
N ALA A 251 -12.44 12.71 -26.19
CA ALA A 251 -12.86 12.63 -24.79
C ALA A 251 -14.38 12.84 -24.54
N SER A 252 -15.09 13.36 -25.54
CA SER A 252 -16.54 13.53 -25.51
C SER A 252 -17.31 12.28 -25.97
N ALA A 253 -16.64 11.31 -26.62
CA ALA A 253 -17.26 10.08 -27.07
C ALA A 253 -17.41 9.07 -25.90
N PRO A 254 -18.60 8.47 -25.69
CA PRO A 254 -18.82 7.52 -24.60
C PRO A 254 -17.92 6.27 -24.66
N ALA A 255 -17.57 5.81 -25.87
CA ALA A 255 -16.72 4.64 -26.07
C ALA A 255 -15.28 4.86 -25.57
N ASP A 256 -14.70 6.04 -25.79
CA ASP A 256 -13.34 6.37 -25.34
C ASP A 256 -13.30 6.71 -23.84
N ALA A 257 -14.44 7.10 -23.27
CA ALA A 257 -14.55 7.42 -21.84
C ALA A 257 -14.30 6.20 -20.94
N ILE A 258 -14.67 4.99 -21.38
CA ILE A 258 -14.53 3.79 -20.55
C ILE A 258 -13.07 3.49 -20.19
N VAL A 259 -12.16 3.68 -21.14
CA VAL A 259 -10.72 3.41 -20.95
C VAL A 259 -10.17 4.33 -19.87
N VAL A 260 -10.44 5.63 -19.98
CA VAL A 260 -9.99 6.62 -18.97
C VAL A 260 -10.60 6.33 -17.60
N ARG A 261 -11.88 5.93 -17.52
CA ARG A 261 -12.52 5.57 -16.24
C ARG A 261 -11.82 4.39 -15.56
N ARG A 262 -11.48 3.33 -16.31
CA ARG A 262 -10.77 2.17 -15.75
C ARG A 262 -9.33 2.52 -15.36
N ARG A 263 -8.67 3.37 -16.13
CA ARG A 263 -7.34 3.90 -15.77
C ARG A 263 -7.40 4.77 -14.52
N LEU A 264 -8.43 5.59 -14.34
CA LEU A 264 -8.65 6.40 -13.14
C LEU A 264 -8.85 5.54 -11.88
N GLU A 265 -9.53 4.39 -11.99
CA GLU A 265 -9.64 3.44 -10.87
C GLU A 265 -8.27 2.95 -10.41
N VAL A 266 -7.39 2.60 -11.37
CA VAL A 266 -6.02 2.15 -11.07
C VAL A 266 -5.16 3.29 -10.57
N GLU A 267 -5.26 4.49 -11.15
CA GLU A 267 -4.54 5.67 -10.70
C GLU A 267 -4.93 6.03 -9.26
N ALA A 268 -6.22 6.05 -8.93
CA ALA A 268 -6.70 6.26 -7.57
C ALA A 268 -6.23 5.15 -6.61
N GLY A 269 -6.27 3.90 -7.05
CA GLY A 269 -5.79 2.76 -6.26
C GLY A 269 -4.29 2.82 -5.95
N LEU A 270 -3.44 3.06 -6.96
CA LEU A 270 -2.00 3.26 -6.79
C LEU A 270 -1.68 4.48 -5.92
N ALA A 271 -2.48 5.55 -6.03
CA ALA A 271 -2.34 6.73 -5.19
C ALA A 271 -2.61 6.41 -3.72
N LEU A 272 -3.65 5.63 -3.43
CA LEU A 272 -3.92 5.12 -2.07
C LEU A 272 -2.80 4.21 -1.57
N VAL A 273 -2.34 3.24 -2.38
CA VAL A 273 -1.19 2.37 -2.05
C VAL A 273 0.06 3.20 -1.68
N THR A 274 0.31 4.27 -2.44
CA THR A 274 1.43 5.21 -2.17
C THR A 274 1.26 5.94 -0.83
N VAL A 275 0.03 6.23 -0.40
CA VAL A 275 -0.26 6.81 0.92
C VAL A 275 0.02 5.80 2.04
N PHE A 276 -0.30 4.51 1.85
CA PHE A 276 0.07 3.46 2.82
C PHE A 276 1.59 3.38 2.99
N LEU A 277 2.35 3.34 1.89
CA LEU A 277 3.81 3.37 1.94
C LEU A 277 4.34 4.65 2.61
N ALA A 278 3.70 5.80 2.38
CA ALA A 278 4.08 7.04 3.04
C ALA A 278 3.86 6.99 4.57
N ALA A 279 2.84 6.27 5.05
CA ALA A 279 2.63 6.04 6.47
C ALA A 279 3.73 5.16 7.09
N SER A 280 4.21 4.16 6.33
CA SER A 280 5.35 3.32 6.72
C SER A 280 6.65 4.12 6.79
N ILE A 281 6.93 4.95 5.78
CA ILE A 281 8.08 5.87 5.79
C ILE A 281 8.05 6.78 7.02
N ALA A 282 6.90 7.38 7.34
CA ALA A 282 6.73 8.26 8.50
C ALA A 282 6.87 7.54 9.86
N SER A 283 6.94 6.21 9.85
CA SER A 283 7.12 5.38 11.04
C SER A 283 8.56 4.87 11.19
N ALA A 284 9.42 5.12 10.20
CA ALA A 284 10.85 4.83 10.26
C ALA A 284 11.65 6.12 10.57
N PRO A 285 12.81 6.04 11.24
CA PRO A 285 13.71 7.18 11.38
C PRO A 285 14.21 7.63 9.99
N PRO A 286 14.45 8.93 9.76
CA PRO A 286 15.09 9.42 8.54
C PRO A 286 16.38 8.66 8.24
N GLY A 287 16.65 8.38 6.96
CA GLY A 287 17.80 7.57 6.56
C GLY A 287 19.14 8.16 7.00
N VAL A 288 19.25 9.49 7.03
CA VAL A 288 20.44 10.20 7.53
C VAL A 288 20.72 9.96 9.02
N ASP A 289 19.68 9.61 9.79
CA ASP A 289 19.80 9.36 11.24
C ASP A 289 20.13 7.89 11.56
N ALA A 290 20.23 7.02 10.55
CA ALA A 290 20.44 5.58 10.76
C ALA A 290 21.81 5.23 11.37
N GLY A 291 22.82 6.11 11.25
CA GLY A 291 24.13 5.94 11.88
C GLY A 291 24.76 4.56 11.64
N VAL A 292 25.11 3.88 12.75
CA VAL A 292 25.72 2.54 12.74
C VAL A 292 24.75 1.41 12.35
N ALA A 293 23.43 1.67 12.38
CA ALA A 293 22.41 0.71 11.96
C ALA A 293 22.23 0.66 10.43
N ARG A 294 22.98 1.46 9.67
CA ARG A 294 22.99 1.41 8.20
C ARG A 294 23.69 0.14 7.71
N ALA A 295 23.08 -0.58 6.76
CA ALA A 295 23.73 -1.67 6.07
C ALA A 295 24.84 -1.17 5.12
N SER A 296 25.93 -1.94 5.02
CA SER A 296 26.96 -1.72 4.03
C SER A 296 26.48 -2.17 2.64
N PRO A 297 27.03 -1.61 1.55
CA PRO A 297 26.71 -2.09 0.20
C PRO A 297 27.06 -3.57 -0.03
N GLU A 298 27.99 -4.13 0.76
CA GLU A 298 28.35 -5.54 0.70
C GLU A 298 27.29 -6.42 1.36
N GLU A 299 26.77 -6.02 2.53
CA GLU A 299 25.63 -6.68 3.18
C GLU A 299 24.39 -6.64 2.27
N VAL A 300 24.09 -5.50 1.65
CA VAL A 300 22.98 -5.39 0.67
C VAL A 300 23.23 -6.30 -0.54
N ARG A 301 24.44 -6.28 -1.09
CA ARG A 301 24.80 -7.14 -2.23
C ARG A 301 24.67 -8.61 -1.87
N HIS A 302 25.03 -9.02 -0.66
CA HIS A 302 24.97 -10.40 -0.20
C HIS A 302 23.56 -10.97 -0.33
N VAL A 303 22.56 -10.21 0.12
CA VAL A 303 21.13 -10.56 0.06
C VAL A 303 20.64 -10.74 -1.38
N PHE A 304 21.11 -9.89 -2.31
CA PHE A 304 20.72 -9.94 -3.73
C PHE A 304 21.65 -10.78 -4.62
N THR A 305 22.69 -11.40 -4.07
CA THR A 305 23.62 -12.22 -4.85
C THR A 305 22.93 -13.52 -5.26
N PRO A 306 22.70 -13.76 -6.57
CA PRO A 306 22.04 -14.98 -7.01
C PRO A 306 22.86 -16.20 -6.60
N ARG A 307 22.17 -17.21 -6.08
CA ARG A 307 22.73 -18.54 -5.77
C ARG A 307 21.77 -19.60 -6.26
N TRP A 308 22.24 -20.83 -6.43
CA TRP A 308 21.32 -21.93 -6.70
C TRP A 308 20.31 -22.09 -5.56
N PRO A 309 19.00 -22.23 -5.85
CA PRO A 309 17.99 -22.49 -4.82
C PRO A 309 18.40 -23.67 -3.94
N ARG A 310 18.24 -23.52 -2.64
CA ARG A 310 18.42 -24.60 -1.68
C ARG A 310 17.22 -25.53 -1.76
N LEU A 311 17.44 -26.77 -2.18
CA LEU A 311 16.41 -27.81 -2.29
C LEU A 311 16.56 -28.93 -1.26
N ASP A 312 17.64 -28.88 -0.47
CA ASP A 312 17.90 -29.79 0.63
C ASP A 312 17.50 -29.13 1.95
N THR A 313 17.01 -29.96 2.89
CA THR A 313 16.61 -29.51 4.22
C THR A 313 17.65 -29.92 5.26
N PRO A 314 17.87 -29.09 6.30
CA PRO A 314 18.44 -29.57 7.55
C PRO A 314 17.65 -30.76 8.08
N THR A 315 18.35 -31.69 8.72
CA THR A 315 17.70 -32.80 9.41
C THR A 315 16.92 -32.30 10.63
N PRO A 316 15.83 -32.98 11.03
CA PRO A 316 15.12 -32.64 12.27
C PRO A 316 16.03 -32.61 13.50
N ALA A 317 17.05 -33.48 13.56
CA ALA A 317 18.02 -33.51 14.64
C ALA A 317 18.89 -32.23 14.69
N GLU A 318 19.30 -31.70 13.53
CA GLU A 318 20.03 -30.43 13.44
C GLU A 318 19.18 -29.24 13.88
N LEU A 319 17.87 -29.25 13.59
CA LEU A 319 16.94 -28.22 14.05
C LEU A 319 16.71 -28.29 15.56
N VAL A 320 16.49 -29.48 16.12
CA VAL A 320 16.33 -29.66 17.58
C VAL A 320 17.59 -29.27 18.35
N ALA A 321 18.77 -29.42 17.73
CA ALA A 321 20.04 -29.04 18.34
C ALA A 321 20.22 -27.51 18.44
N THR A 322 19.35 -26.69 17.84
CA THR A 322 19.44 -25.23 17.95
C THR A 322 18.82 -24.76 19.27
N SER A 323 19.55 -23.96 20.04
CA SER A 323 19.13 -23.54 21.39
C SER A 323 17.97 -22.54 21.40
N GLY A 324 17.57 -22.01 20.23
CA GLY A 324 16.53 -21.00 20.08
C GLY A 324 15.36 -21.42 19.18
N LEU A 325 15.21 -22.71 18.85
CA LEU A 325 14.12 -23.15 17.97
C LEU A 325 12.75 -22.80 18.57
N GLY A 326 11.97 -22.00 17.84
CA GLY A 326 10.65 -21.54 18.27
C GLY A 326 10.67 -20.30 19.18
N ASP A 327 11.84 -19.72 19.46
CA ASP A 327 11.98 -18.42 20.10
C ASP A 327 12.15 -17.32 19.03
N PRO A 328 11.14 -16.46 18.81
CA PRO A 328 11.21 -15.39 17.81
C PRO A 328 12.24 -14.30 18.12
N ASP A 329 12.69 -14.20 19.38
CA ASP A 329 13.66 -13.19 19.82
C ASP A 329 15.11 -13.72 19.81
N ALA A 330 15.29 -15.04 19.64
CA ALA A 330 16.62 -15.64 19.54
C ALA A 330 17.27 -15.39 18.16
N PRO A 331 18.60 -15.19 18.10
CA PRO A 331 19.31 -15.16 16.83
C PRO A 331 19.12 -16.47 16.07
N ARG A 332 18.69 -16.38 14.81
CA ARG A 332 18.49 -17.56 13.96
C ARG A 332 19.80 -18.30 13.72
N SER A 333 19.78 -19.60 13.98
CA SER A 333 20.90 -20.50 13.67
C SER A 333 21.06 -20.73 12.16
N ALA A 334 22.21 -21.29 11.76
CA ALA A 334 22.45 -21.69 10.37
C ALA A 334 21.44 -22.73 9.86
N ALA A 335 20.94 -23.62 10.75
CA ALA A 335 19.94 -24.61 10.39
C ALA A 335 18.57 -23.95 10.17
N GLU A 336 18.16 -23.02 11.02
CA GLU A 336 16.90 -22.27 10.84
C GLU A 336 16.91 -21.41 9.58
N ILE A 337 18.03 -20.73 9.31
CA ILE A 337 18.24 -19.99 8.06
C ILE A 337 18.13 -20.94 6.86
N ALA A 338 18.82 -22.09 6.88
CA ALA A 338 18.75 -23.06 5.80
C ALA A 338 17.33 -23.62 5.59
N TRP A 339 16.58 -23.84 6.67
CA TRP A 339 15.18 -24.26 6.60
C TRP A 339 14.26 -23.20 5.98
N SER A 340 14.41 -21.95 6.43
CA SER A 340 13.70 -20.79 5.90
C SER A 340 14.01 -20.57 4.41
N GLU A 341 15.28 -20.58 4.03
CA GLU A 341 15.71 -20.46 2.64
C GLU A 341 15.13 -21.56 1.75
N PHE A 342 15.18 -22.81 2.20
CA PHE A 342 14.56 -23.93 1.49
C PHE A 342 13.05 -23.70 1.27
N GLY A 343 12.34 -23.26 2.31
CA GLY A 343 10.91 -22.96 2.24
C GLY A 343 10.60 -21.89 1.19
N HIS A 344 11.35 -20.78 1.19
CA HIS A 344 11.18 -19.70 0.21
C HIS A 344 11.55 -20.16 -1.20
N ASN A 345 12.65 -20.89 -1.38
CA ASN A 345 13.14 -21.30 -2.68
C ASN A 345 12.19 -22.29 -3.37
N VAL A 346 11.69 -23.30 -2.65
CA VAL A 346 10.69 -24.25 -3.19
C VAL A 346 9.36 -23.56 -3.47
N SER A 347 8.90 -22.67 -2.59
CA SER A 347 7.70 -21.87 -2.83
C SER A 347 7.83 -21.01 -4.09
N GLY A 348 9.01 -20.44 -4.32
CA GLY A 348 9.35 -19.71 -5.54
C GLY A 348 9.17 -20.56 -6.80
N LEU A 349 9.63 -21.82 -6.80
CA LEU A 349 9.47 -22.74 -7.94
C LEU A 349 7.99 -23.00 -8.28
N PHE A 350 7.14 -23.22 -7.26
CA PHE A 350 5.69 -23.34 -7.48
C PHE A 350 5.12 -22.08 -8.14
N ILE A 351 5.50 -20.90 -7.68
CA ILE A 351 4.98 -19.63 -8.21
C ILE A 351 5.52 -19.35 -9.62
N VAL A 352 6.77 -19.68 -9.92
CA VAL A 352 7.33 -19.63 -11.28
C VAL A 352 6.51 -20.52 -12.21
N ALA A 353 6.26 -21.78 -11.82
CA ALA A 353 5.44 -22.70 -12.60
C ALA A 353 4.03 -22.13 -12.84
N MET A 354 3.40 -21.56 -11.81
CA MET A 354 2.10 -20.90 -11.95
C MET A 354 2.14 -19.72 -12.93
N GLY A 355 3.14 -18.83 -12.83
CA GLY A 355 3.28 -17.67 -13.71
C GLY A 355 3.55 -18.05 -15.17
N VAL A 356 4.37 -19.09 -15.40
CA VAL A 356 4.61 -19.66 -16.74
C VAL A 356 3.32 -20.25 -17.31
N LEU A 357 2.63 -21.10 -16.57
CA LEU A 357 1.37 -21.72 -17.02
C LEU A 357 0.28 -20.66 -17.27
N ALA A 358 0.16 -19.68 -16.38
CA ALA A 358 -0.73 -18.53 -16.55
C ALA A 358 -0.43 -17.73 -17.82
N THR A 359 0.83 -17.63 -18.21
CA THR A 359 1.25 -16.97 -19.45
C THR A 359 0.93 -17.85 -20.67
N LEU A 360 1.23 -19.15 -20.60
CA LEU A 360 0.99 -20.12 -21.66
C LEU A 360 -0.50 -20.31 -21.97
N GLU A 361 -1.35 -20.36 -20.95
CA GLU A 361 -2.82 -20.48 -21.08
C GLU A 361 -3.37 -19.46 -22.09
N ARG A 362 -2.82 -18.25 -22.07
CA ARG A 362 -3.33 -17.09 -22.80
C ARG A 362 -2.91 -17.03 -24.24
N THR A 363 -1.88 -17.80 -24.61
CA THR A 363 -1.55 -18.02 -26.01
C THR A 363 -2.67 -18.74 -26.76
N GLY A 364 -3.63 -19.34 -26.05
CA GLY A 364 -4.68 -20.18 -26.61
C GLY A 364 -4.19 -21.56 -27.07
N ARG A 365 -2.87 -21.75 -27.18
CA ARG A 365 -2.24 -23.01 -27.63
C ARG A 365 -2.16 -24.04 -26.50
N ALA A 366 -1.93 -23.61 -25.26
CA ALA A 366 -1.83 -24.47 -24.10
C ALA A 366 -3.08 -24.40 -23.22
N ARG A 367 -4.25 -24.80 -23.75
CA ARG A 367 -5.54 -24.69 -23.02
C ARG A 367 -5.58 -25.48 -21.71
N TRP A 368 -4.76 -26.52 -21.58
CA TRP A 368 -4.62 -27.30 -20.34
C TRP A 368 -3.98 -26.50 -19.21
N ALA A 369 -3.21 -25.45 -19.51
CA ALA A 369 -2.52 -24.62 -18.53
C ALA A 369 -3.47 -23.78 -17.64
N ARG A 370 -4.76 -23.68 -18.02
CA ARG A 370 -5.82 -23.05 -17.19
C ARG A 370 -5.98 -23.66 -15.80
N HIS A 371 -5.41 -24.85 -15.58
CA HIS A 371 -5.46 -25.56 -14.30
C HIS A 371 -4.32 -25.15 -13.34
N TRP A 372 -3.47 -24.19 -13.72
CA TRP A 372 -2.41 -23.65 -12.87
C TRP A 372 -2.85 -23.26 -11.45
N PRO A 373 -4.08 -22.77 -11.16
CA PRO A 373 -4.43 -22.41 -9.78
C PRO A 373 -4.41 -23.60 -8.83
N LEU A 374 -4.52 -24.84 -9.33
CA LEU A 374 -4.41 -26.04 -8.50
C LEU A 374 -3.00 -26.22 -7.90
N LEU A 375 -1.97 -25.61 -8.51
CA LEU A 375 -0.63 -25.57 -7.91
C LEU A 375 -0.59 -24.78 -6.60
N LEU A 376 -1.53 -23.86 -6.35
CA LEU A 376 -1.65 -23.20 -5.04
C LEU A 376 -2.08 -24.18 -3.95
N ILE A 377 -2.84 -25.23 -4.28
CA ILE A 377 -3.21 -26.27 -3.30
C ILE A 377 -1.97 -27.12 -2.98
N ALA A 378 -1.19 -27.47 -4.00
CA ALA A 378 0.08 -28.16 -3.81
C ALA A 378 1.06 -27.31 -2.97
N LEU A 379 1.17 -26.01 -3.28
CA LEU A 379 1.97 -25.06 -2.50
C LEU A 379 1.45 -24.95 -1.06
N ALA A 380 0.14 -24.87 -0.84
CA ALA A 380 -0.43 -24.84 0.50
C ALA A 380 -0.11 -26.14 1.27
N GLY A 381 -0.14 -27.30 0.62
CA GLY A 381 0.29 -28.56 1.21
C GLY A 381 1.79 -28.56 1.58
N PHE A 382 2.63 -28.02 0.70
CA PHE A 382 4.05 -27.84 0.98
C PHE A 382 4.30 -26.90 2.17
N ILE A 383 3.64 -25.73 2.19
CA ILE A 383 3.76 -24.76 3.28
C ILE A 383 3.22 -25.36 4.59
N ALA A 384 2.14 -26.13 4.56
CA ALA A 384 1.63 -26.84 5.74
C ALA A 384 2.66 -27.82 6.32
N TRP A 385 3.46 -28.43 5.44
CA TRP A 385 4.54 -29.34 5.78
C TRP A 385 5.83 -28.62 6.23
N SER A 386 6.14 -27.45 5.70
CA SER A 386 7.40 -26.73 6.00
C SER A 386 7.29 -25.72 7.15
N LEU A 387 6.09 -25.25 7.49
CA LEU A 387 5.88 -24.32 8.61
C LEU A 387 5.99 -25.00 9.97
N ASP A 388 6.45 -24.22 10.96
CA ASP A 388 6.47 -24.54 12.39
C ASP A 388 7.23 -25.84 12.72
N PRO A 389 8.52 -25.98 12.31
CA PRO A 389 9.29 -27.22 12.46
C PRO A 389 9.41 -27.74 13.89
N GLU A 390 9.33 -26.86 14.89
CA GLU A 390 9.28 -27.17 16.32
C GLU A 390 8.07 -28.05 16.71
N GLY A 391 7.08 -28.16 15.82
CA GLY A 391 5.85 -28.89 16.03
C GLY A 391 5.88 -30.33 15.57
N TRP A 392 5.10 -30.62 14.53
CA TRP A 392 4.86 -31.98 14.09
C TRP A 392 6.09 -32.65 13.45
N GLN A 393 7.08 -31.86 12.96
CA GLN A 393 8.30 -32.37 12.35
C GLN A 393 9.34 -32.81 13.39
N THR A 394 9.56 -32.01 14.44
CA THR A 394 10.58 -32.30 15.48
C THR A 394 9.98 -32.88 16.77
N GLY A 395 8.71 -32.60 17.04
CA GLY A 395 7.99 -33.03 18.25
C GLY A 395 8.34 -32.24 19.51
N VAL A 396 9.07 -31.12 19.39
CA VAL A 396 9.50 -30.30 20.54
C VAL A 396 8.30 -29.65 21.23
N VAL A 397 7.31 -29.23 20.44
CA VAL A 397 6.05 -28.65 20.92
C VAL A 397 4.88 -29.53 20.47
N GLY A 398 3.99 -29.90 21.41
CA GLY A 398 2.84 -30.76 21.09
C GLY A 398 1.85 -30.09 20.14
N PHE A 399 1.14 -30.86 19.31
CA PHE A 399 0.18 -30.33 18.32
C PHE A 399 -0.84 -29.34 18.92
N TRP A 400 -1.48 -29.71 20.03
CA TRP A 400 -2.48 -28.85 20.69
C TRP A 400 -1.86 -27.65 21.41
N GLU A 401 -0.60 -27.77 21.83
CA GLU A 401 0.16 -26.70 22.45
C GLU A 401 0.51 -25.63 21.41
N GLN A 402 0.93 -26.05 20.21
CA GLN A 402 1.16 -25.15 19.10
C GLN A 402 -0.09 -24.38 18.67
N MET A 403 -1.27 -25.01 18.70
CA MET A 403 -2.54 -24.33 18.35
C MET A 403 -2.88 -23.18 19.31
N ARG A 404 -2.21 -23.06 20.47
CA ARG A 404 -2.33 -21.89 21.35
C ARG A 404 -1.50 -20.71 20.87
N SER A 405 -0.48 -20.93 20.03
CA SER A 405 0.27 -19.85 19.39
C SER A 405 -0.63 -19.14 18.37
N PRO A 406 -0.89 -17.83 18.52
CA PRO A 406 -1.66 -17.07 17.54
C PRO A 406 -1.05 -17.10 16.14
N GLU A 407 0.28 -17.16 16.05
CA GLU A 407 1.03 -17.23 14.79
C GLU A 407 0.76 -18.55 14.06
N VAL A 408 0.88 -19.69 14.75
CA VAL A 408 0.59 -21.01 14.18
C VAL A 408 -0.88 -21.10 13.76
N LEU A 409 -1.81 -20.63 14.60
CA LEU A 409 -3.24 -20.61 14.25
C LEU A 409 -3.49 -19.76 13.00
N GLN A 410 -2.84 -18.59 12.89
CA GLN A 410 -2.90 -17.74 11.71
C GLN A 410 -2.37 -18.47 10.47
N HIS A 411 -1.22 -19.16 10.56
CA HIS A 411 -0.67 -19.97 9.47
C HIS A 411 -1.69 -21.01 8.96
N ARG A 412 -2.30 -21.79 9.86
CA ARG A 412 -3.28 -22.83 9.48
C ARG A 412 -4.54 -22.24 8.84
N ILE A 413 -5.04 -21.12 9.34
CA ILE A 413 -6.19 -20.42 8.73
C ILE A 413 -5.82 -19.93 7.31
N VAL A 414 -4.66 -19.32 7.15
CA VAL A 414 -4.18 -18.81 5.85
C VAL A 414 -4.03 -19.94 4.83
N LEU A 415 -3.57 -21.13 5.25
CA LEU A 415 -3.47 -22.31 4.39
C LEU A 415 -4.83 -22.77 3.85
N VAL A 416 -5.85 -22.83 4.71
CA VAL A 416 -7.22 -23.17 4.30
C VAL A 416 -7.78 -22.13 3.35
N LEU A 417 -7.61 -20.84 3.67
CA LEU A 417 -8.06 -19.74 2.82
C LEU A 417 -7.36 -19.74 1.46
N THR A 418 -6.07 -20.04 1.41
CA THR A 418 -5.28 -20.13 0.16
C THR A 418 -5.80 -21.28 -0.71
N SER A 419 -6.14 -22.42 -0.12
CA SER A 419 -6.74 -23.55 -0.83
C SER A 419 -8.14 -23.23 -1.36
N ALA A 420 -8.97 -22.55 -0.57
CA ALA A 420 -10.29 -22.08 -1.00
C ALA A 420 -10.20 -21.06 -2.16
N PHE A 421 -9.23 -20.14 -2.07
CA PHE A 421 -8.90 -19.19 -3.13
C PHE A 421 -8.48 -19.89 -4.42
N ALA A 422 -7.61 -20.90 -4.33
CA ALA A 422 -7.16 -21.70 -5.46
C ALA A 422 -8.34 -22.37 -6.20
N ILE A 423 -9.27 -22.97 -5.44
CA ILE A 423 -10.48 -23.58 -6.00
C ILE A 423 -11.36 -22.53 -6.68
N ALA A 424 -11.53 -21.35 -6.08
CA ALA A 424 -12.33 -20.27 -6.64
C ALA A 424 -11.75 -19.77 -7.98
N GLU A 425 -10.43 -19.48 -8.03
CA GLU A 425 -9.75 -19.04 -9.25
C GLU A 425 -9.79 -20.12 -10.34
N TRP A 426 -9.57 -21.39 -9.97
CA TRP A 426 -9.69 -22.51 -10.90
C TRP A 426 -11.09 -22.64 -11.52
N ARG A 427 -12.15 -22.45 -10.71
CA ARG A 427 -13.54 -22.48 -11.20
C ARG A 427 -13.80 -21.37 -12.21
N VAL A 428 -13.37 -20.14 -11.90
CA VAL A 428 -13.49 -18.98 -12.81
C VAL A 428 -12.81 -19.27 -14.15
N ARG A 429 -11.57 -19.77 -14.13
CA ARG A 429 -10.80 -20.06 -15.37
C ARG A 429 -11.30 -21.24 -16.16
N SER A 430 -11.90 -22.22 -15.49
CA SER A 430 -12.51 -23.37 -16.16
C SER A 430 -13.83 -23.03 -16.86
N GLY A 431 -14.21 -21.76 -16.94
CA GLY A 431 -15.45 -21.29 -17.58
C GLY A 431 -16.70 -21.52 -16.73
N ARG A 432 -16.55 -21.91 -15.46
CA ARG A 432 -17.69 -22.07 -14.54
C ARG A 432 -18.02 -20.69 -13.96
N ARG A 433 -19.14 -20.11 -14.39
CA ARG A 433 -19.63 -18.77 -14.01
C ARG A 433 -18.66 -17.63 -14.41
N PRO A 434 -18.46 -17.36 -15.72
CA PRO A 434 -17.52 -16.33 -16.22
C PRO A 434 -17.87 -14.90 -15.77
N ASP A 435 -19.14 -14.64 -15.46
CA ASP A 435 -19.63 -13.35 -14.94
C ASP A 435 -19.61 -13.26 -13.41
N SER A 436 -19.03 -14.25 -12.74
CA SER A 436 -18.95 -14.25 -11.28
C SER A 436 -18.02 -13.16 -10.76
N VAL A 437 -18.42 -12.53 -9.64
CA VAL A 437 -17.57 -11.62 -8.84
C VAL A 437 -16.24 -12.30 -8.43
N LEU A 438 -16.22 -13.63 -8.36
CA LEU A 438 -15.01 -14.41 -8.03
C LEU A 438 -13.82 -14.12 -8.95
N ARG A 439 -14.05 -13.65 -10.19
CA ARG A 439 -12.95 -13.25 -11.10
C ARG A 439 -12.08 -12.11 -10.58
N TYR A 440 -12.60 -11.34 -9.61
CA TYR A 440 -11.86 -10.26 -8.97
C TYR A 440 -11.05 -10.72 -7.74
N LEU A 441 -11.19 -11.98 -7.30
CA LEU A 441 -10.45 -12.49 -6.15
C LEU A 441 -8.94 -12.37 -6.36
N PHE A 442 -8.42 -12.88 -7.48
CA PHE A 442 -6.98 -12.81 -7.77
C PHE A 442 -6.41 -11.38 -7.77
N PRO A 443 -6.95 -10.42 -8.56
CA PRO A 443 -6.38 -9.08 -8.57
C PRO A 443 -6.51 -8.38 -7.22
N VAL A 444 -7.62 -8.58 -6.48
CA VAL A 444 -7.78 -7.99 -5.14
C VAL A 444 -6.79 -8.60 -4.15
N ALA A 445 -6.60 -9.92 -4.16
CA ALA A 445 -5.63 -10.61 -3.30
C ALA A 445 -4.19 -10.16 -3.60
N ALA A 446 -3.83 -10.04 -4.89
CA ALA A 446 -2.52 -9.54 -5.31
C ALA A 446 -2.31 -8.07 -4.88
N ILE A 447 -3.29 -7.19 -5.09
CA ILE A 447 -3.21 -5.78 -4.64
C ILE A 447 -3.07 -5.72 -3.12
N ALA A 448 -3.90 -6.45 -2.37
CA ALA A 448 -3.86 -6.49 -0.92
C ALA A 448 -2.50 -7.01 -0.42
N SER A 449 -2.01 -8.13 -0.96
CA SER A 449 -0.68 -8.68 -0.66
C SER A 449 0.42 -7.66 -0.95
N GLY A 450 0.36 -6.99 -2.11
CA GLY A 450 1.29 -5.92 -2.46
C GLY A 450 1.30 -4.78 -1.45
N VAL A 451 0.12 -4.31 -1.02
CA VAL A 451 -0.02 -3.30 0.05
C VAL A 451 0.59 -3.80 1.35
N PHE A 452 0.26 -5.01 1.79
CA PHE A 452 0.80 -5.57 3.03
C PHE A 452 2.33 -5.67 2.99
N LEU A 453 2.90 -6.18 1.89
CA LEU A 453 4.35 -6.35 1.72
C LEU A 453 5.12 -5.03 1.76
N ILE A 454 4.58 -3.96 1.18
CA ILE A 454 5.27 -2.67 1.17
C ILE A 454 4.99 -1.80 2.40
N SER A 455 3.89 -2.07 3.13
CA SER A 455 3.47 -1.23 4.25
C SER A 455 3.82 -1.81 5.62
N HIS A 456 4.11 -3.10 5.72
CA HIS A 456 4.54 -3.76 6.94
C HIS A 456 5.91 -3.23 7.44
N SER A 457 6.03 -3.10 8.77
CA SER A 457 7.27 -2.72 9.47
C SER A 457 7.77 -3.89 10.30
N HIS A 458 9.02 -4.30 10.11
CA HIS A 458 9.63 -5.31 10.98
C HIS A 458 10.03 -4.65 12.32
N GLU A 459 9.31 -4.98 13.40
CA GLU A 459 9.72 -4.67 14.78
C GLU A 459 10.88 -5.62 15.16
N VAL A 460 12.10 -5.30 14.73
CA VAL A 460 13.31 -6.01 15.18
C VAL A 460 14.05 -5.09 16.13
N SER A 461 14.64 -5.65 17.19
CA SER A 461 15.54 -4.91 18.09
C SER A 461 16.70 -4.23 17.35
N ASN A 462 17.02 -4.69 16.14
CA ASN A 462 18.07 -4.17 15.28
C ASN A 462 17.52 -3.61 13.95
N ALA A 463 17.64 -2.28 13.77
CA ALA A 463 17.21 -1.59 12.56
C ALA A 463 17.94 -2.04 11.27
N LYS A 464 19.18 -2.55 11.36
CA LYS A 464 19.88 -3.11 10.20
C LYS A 464 19.21 -4.40 9.72
N SER A 465 18.93 -5.32 10.65
CA SER A 465 18.25 -6.59 10.34
C SER A 465 16.83 -6.34 9.81
N ALA A 466 16.11 -5.38 10.41
CA ALA A 466 14.81 -4.94 9.90
C ALA A 466 14.91 -4.47 8.44
N PHE A 467 15.91 -3.63 8.11
CA PHE A 467 16.15 -3.17 6.75
C PHE A 467 16.48 -4.32 5.78
N LEU A 468 17.36 -5.25 6.16
CA LEU A 468 17.76 -6.35 5.28
C LEU A 468 16.60 -7.32 4.97
N MET A 469 15.66 -7.47 5.90
CA MET A 469 14.39 -8.14 5.58
C MET A 469 13.49 -7.28 4.70
N GLU A 470 13.32 -6.01 5.03
CA GLU A 470 12.42 -5.11 4.30
C GLU A 470 12.81 -4.96 2.82
N VAL A 471 14.11 -4.88 2.53
CA VAL A 471 14.63 -4.72 1.17
C VAL A 471 14.32 -5.93 0.28
N THR A 472 14.08 -7.12 0.84
CA THR A 472 13.61 -8.30 0.07
C THR A 472 12.10 -8.29 -0.17
N HIS A 473 11.31 -7.67 0.72
CA HIS A 473 9.85 -7.62 0.61
C HIS A 473 9.35 -6.51 -0.33
N LEU A 474 10.03 -5.37 -0.38
CA LEU A 474 9.64 -4.24 -1.22
C LEU A 474 9.51 -4.61 -2.72
N PRO A 475 10.48 -5.31 -3.35
CA PRO A 475 10.35 -5.75 -4.74
C PRO A 475 9.17 -6.71 -4.95
N LEU A 476 8.97 -7.67 -4.04
CA LEU A 476 7.84 -8.60 -4.09
C LEU A 476 6.50 -7.84 -4.03
N GLY A 477 6.39 -6.86 -3.15
CA GLY A 477 5.22 -6.00 -3.03
C GLY A 477 4.93 -5.21 -4.30
N LEU A 478 5.95 -4.60 -4.91
CA LEU A 478 5.82 -3.86 -6.17
C LEU A 478 5.38 -4.77 -7.33
N VAL A 479 5.98 -5.95 -7.46
CA VAL A 479 5.63 -6.92 -8.52
C VAL A 479 4.22 -7.47 -8.32
N SER A 480 3.81 -7.71 -7.07
CA SER A 480 2.44 -8.12 -6.72
C SER A 480 1.41 -7.05 -7.11
N LEU A 481 1.70 -5.77 -6.86
CA LEU A 481 0.86 -4.65 -7.32
C LEU A 481 0.76 -4.59 -8.84
N VAL A 482 1.87 -4.79 -9.58
CA VAL A 482 1.86 -4.85 -11.05
C VAL A 482 0.94 -5.98 -11.52
N ALA A 483 1.08 -7.19 -10.96
CA ALA A 483 0.23 -8.32 -11.33
C ALA A 483 -1.26 -8.05 -11.04
N GLY A 484 -1.55 -7.52 -9.85
CA GLY A 484 -2.92 -7.23 -9.42
C GLY A 484 -3.61 -6.16 -10.25
N TRP A 485 -2.95 -5.01 -10.48
CA TRP A 485 -3.52 -3.93 -11.28
C TRP A 485 -3.60 -4.25 -12.78
N ALA A 486 -2.65 -4.99 -13.31
CA ALA A 486 -2.69 -5.45 -14.69
C ALA A 486 -3.88 -6.43 -14.92
N ARG A 487 -4.10 -7.37 -13.99
CA ARG A 487 -5.28 -8.25 -14.04
C ARG A 487 -6.59 -7.48 -13.80
N TRP A 488 -6.59 -6.47 -12.93
CA TRP A 488 -7.74 -5.60 -12.73
C TRP A 488 -8.15 -4.89 -14.04
N LEU A 489 -7.18 -4.30 -14.74
CA LEU A 489 -7.43 -3.62 -16.02
C LEU A 489 -7.89 -4.57 -17.11
N GLU A 490 -7.26 -5.72 -17.25
CA GLU A 490 -7.68 -6.74 -18.22
C GLU A 490 -9.16 -7.09 -18.07
N LEU A 491 -9.64 -7.26 -16.84
CA LEU A 491 -11.04 -7.63 -16.55
C LEU A 491 -12.04 -6.48 -16.72
N ARG A 492 -11.56 -5.23 -16.77
CA ARG A 492 -12.42 -4.02 -16.70
C ARG A 492 -12.43 -3.23 -18.00
N LEU A 493 -11.37 -3.34 -18.81
CA LEU A 493 -11.23 -2.67 -20.09
C LEU A 493 -12.02 -3.41 -21.20
N PRO A 494 -12.40 -2.71 -22.28
CA PRO A 494 -12.89 -3.36 -23.48
C PRO A 494 -11.88 -4.40 -24.01
N PRO A 495 -12.33 -5.46 -24.71
CA PRO A 495 -11.47 -6.55 -25.14
C PRO A 495 -10.20 -6.10 -25.91
N ALA A 496 -10.30 -5.08 -26.77
CA ALA A 496 -9.17 -4.57 -27.53
C ALA A 496 -8.09 -3.93 -26.64
N ASP A 497 -8.49 -3.16 -25.63
CA ASP A 497 -7.58 -2.47 -24.70
C ASP A 497 -7.09 -3.38 -23.56
N GLY A 498 -7.83 -4.45 -23.25
CA GLY A 498 -7.52 -5.40 -22.19
C GLY A 498 -6.37 -6.36 -22.51
N VAL A 499 -6.04 -6.56 -23.79
CA VAL A 499 -4.97 -7.49 -24.23
C VAL A 499 -3.60 -7.10 -23.64
N GLY A 500 -3.24 -5.82 -23.70
CA GLY A 500 -1.95 -5.31 -23.22
C GLY A 500 -1.72 -5.58 -21.72
N PRO A 501 -2.55 -5.03 -20.81
CA PRO A 501 -2.49 -5.34 -19.38
C PRO A 501 -2.63 -6.84 -19.11
N GLY A 502 -3.39 -7.52 -19.97
CA GLY A 502 -3.43 -8.96 -19.98
C GLY A 502 -2.03 -9.55 -19.98
N HIS A 503 -1.23 -9.35 -21.01
CA HIS A 503 0.11 -9.93 -21.13
C HIS A 503 1.11 -9.61 -20.00
N VAL A 504 0.81 -8.68 -19.10
CA VAL A 504 1.72 -8.25 -18.02
C VAL A 504 1.62 -9.13 -16.77
N TRP A 505 0.42 -9.49 -16.31
CA TRP A 505 0.28 -10.04 -14.95
C TRP A 505 0.85 -11.46 -14.78
N GLY A 506 0.81 -12.30 -15.83
CA GLY A 506 1.38 -13.65 -15.80
C GLY A 506 2.91 -13.63 -15.64
N PRO A 507 3.64 -12.87 -16.49
CA PRO A 507 5.06 -12.61 -16.32
C PRO A 507 5.43 -11.95 -14.99
N ALA A 508 4.63 -10.99 -14.50
CA ALA A 508 4.85 -10.40 -13.18
C ALA A 508 4.73 -11.45 -12.07
N PHE A 509 3.75 -12.35 -12.16
CA PHE A 509 3.62 -13.45 -11.19
C PHE A 509 4.80 -14.43 -11.27
N CYS A 510 5.32 -14.71 -12.47
CA CYS A 510 6.55 -15.48 -12.65
C CYS A 510 7.76 -14.78 -12.00
N LEU A 511 7.90 -13.47 -12.20
CA LEU A 511 8.97 -12.67 -11.60
C LEU A 511 8.92 -12.69 -10.07
N PHE A 512 7.72 -12.63 -9.48
CA PHE A 512 7.53 -12.81 -8.04
C PHE A 512 8.10 -14.16 -7.57
N GLY A 513 7.78 -15.23 -8.30
CA GLY A 513 8.33 -16.55 -8.05
C GLY A 513 9.85 -16.61 -8.18
N LEU A 514 10.42 -15.96 -9.21
CA LEU A 514 11.88 -15.91 -9.40
C LEU A 514 12.60 -15.21 -8.25
N ILE A 515 12.04 -14.10 -7.74
CA ILE A 515 12.60 -13.40 -6.58
C ILE A 515 12.64 -14.33 -5.35
N LEU A 516 11.60 -15.14 -5.14
CA LEU A 516 11.56 -16.13 -4.06
C LEU A 516 12.50 -17.33 -4.29
N THR A 517 12.59 -17.81 -5.54
CA THR A 517 13.50 -18.91 -5.90
C THR A 517 14.96 -18.57 -5.62
N PHE A 518 15.33 -17.30 -5.81
CA PHE A 518 16.68 -16.80 -5.52
C PHE A 518 16.78 -16.06 -4.19
N TYR A 519 15.76 -16.17 -3.33
CA TYR A 519 15.77 -15.59 -2.01
C TYR A 519 16.92 -16.16 -1.18
N ARG A 520 17.53 -15.26 -0.41
CA ARG A 520 18.59 -15.55 0.54
C ARG A 520 18.30 -14.76 1.81
N GLU A 521 18.40 -15.44 2.94
CA GLU A 521 18.27 -14.77 4.23
C GLU A 521 19.54 -13.95 4.53
N ALA A 522 19.37 -12.87 5.26
CA ALA A 522 20.39 -11.85 5.47
C ALA A 522 21.29 -12.10 6.69
#